data_AF-A0A2G5UUF9-F1
#
_entry.id   AF-A0A2G5UUF9-F1
#
_cell.length_a   1.000
_cell.length_b   1.000
_cell.length_c   1.000
_cell.angle_alpha   90.00
_cell.angle_beta   90.00
_cell.angle_gamma   90.00
#
_symmetry.space_group_name_H-M   'P 1'
#
loop_
_entity.id
_entity.type
_entity.pdbx_description
1 polymer ?
#
loop_
_entity_poly.entity_id
_entity_poly.type
_entity_poly.pdbx_seq_one_letter_code
_entity_poly.pdbx_strand_id
1 'polypeptide(L)'
;MKILILSCLTLSAILAQQTSAPGGNLCLYTPVGDESNQKAVPIQDFRTSGLDFVRPNWCVTHCADRKSVKVAARFQFANSSPEVPTYKVRRTYTRQSGVKVTAELTSGVPTKRDDDPDNFCMDDNVSAQIDAIVGNFTDIETMSEALNYYINKPGWAYIIYDMGVPPSIIETDNVKHDMNYCSKFAQKQLPDGTWGLYQVFAGLIKSGN
;
A
#
# COMPACT_ATOMS: atom_id res chain seq x y z
N MET A 1 -12.51 -46.59 16.95
CA MET A 1 -12.61 -45.83 15.68
C MET A 1 -13.29 -44.49 15.93
N LYS A 2 -12.50 -43.43 16.09
CA LYS A 2 -12.83 -42.00 15.99
C LYS A 2 -11.61 -41.26 16.52
N ILE A 3 -11.27 -40.11 15.94
CA ILE A 3 -10.03 -39.31 16.17
C ILE A 3 -8.86 -39.76 15.27
N LEU A 4 -8.96 -39.47 13.96
CA LEU A 4 -7.81 -39.41 13.04
C LEU A 4 -8.19 -38.78 11.69
N ILE A 5 -8.98 -37.69 11.67
CA ILE A 5 -9.29 -36.96 10.42
C ILE A 5 -9.38 -35.44 10.65
N LEU A 6 -8.59 -34.86 11.57
CA LEU A 6 -8.62 -33.41 11.81
C LEU A 6 -7.26 -32.70 11.70
N SER A 7 -6.22 -33.38 11.19
CA SER A 7 -4.87 -32.84 11.06
C SER A 7 -4.44 -32.53 9.62
N CYS A 8 -5.24 -32.87 8.61
CA CYS A 8 -4.89 -32.61 7.19
C CYS A 8 -5.52 -31.35 6.59
N LEU A 9 -6.41 -30.64 7.30
CA LEU A 9 -7.06 -29.42 6.78
C LEU A 9 -6.36 -28.12 7.17
N THR A 10 -5.41 -28.15 8.11
CA THR A 10 -4.64 -26.97 8.52
C THR A 10 -3.32 -26.80 7.76
N LEU A 11 -2.81 -27.85 7.10
CA LEU A 11 -1.59 -27.75 6.29
C LEU A 11 -1.84 -27.18 4.88
N SER A 12 -3.05 -27.35 4.35
CA SER A 12 -3.41 -26.86 3.00
C SER A 12 -3.55 -25.33 2.94
N ALA A 13 -3.90 -24.69 4.06
CA ALA A 13 -4.03 -23.23 4.13
C ALA A 13 -2.66 -22.52 4.14
N ILE A 14 -1.62 -23.19 4.64
CA ILE A 14 -0.25 -22.65 4.68
C ILE A 14 0.42 -22.79 3.30
N LEU A 15 0.14 -23.87 2.55
CA LEU A 15 0.68 -24.04 1.19
C LEU A 15 -0.04 -23.16 0.14
N ALA A 16 -1.30 -22.77 0.35
CA ALA A 16 -2.00 -21.87 -0.57
C ALA A 16 -1.48 -20.41 -0.52
N GLN A 17 -0.69 -20.05 0.51
CA GLN A 17 0.03 -18.78 0.55
C GLN A 17 1.35 -18.79 -0.25
N GLN A 18 1.77 -19.94 -0.80
CA GLN A 18 3.05 -20.09 -1.51
C GLN A 18 2.95 -20.05 -3.05
N THR A 19 1.75 -19.96 -3.64
CA THR A 19 1.60 -20.09 -5.10
C THR A 19 1.64 -18.78 -5.90
N SER A 20 1.99 -17.66 -5.28
CA SER A 20 2.46 -16.45 -5.98
C SER A 20 3.99 -16.33 -5.80
N ALA A 21 4.89 -16.59 -6.73
CA ALA A 21 4.90 -17.17 -8.06
C ALA A 21 6.38 -17.59 -8.30
N PRO A 22 6.71 -18.49 -9.24
CA PRO A 22 8.10 -18.77 -9.59
C PRO A 22 8.76 -17.48 -10.13
N GLY A 23 9.53 -16.76 -9.30
CA GLY A 23 10.24 -15.52 -9.66
C GLY A 23 9.89 -14.24 -8.86
N GLY A 24 8.93 -14.28 -7.93
CA GLY A 24 8.64 -13.15 -7.01
C GLY A 24 9.32 -13.30 -5.65
N ASN A 25 9.51 -12.19 -4.91
CA ASN A 25 10.00 -12.24 -3.52
C ASN A 25 8.93 -12.79 -2.58
N LEU A 26 9.27 -13.77 -1.73
CA LEU A 26 8.37 -14.30 -0.70
C LEU A 26 8.56 -13.55 0.61
N CYS A 27 7.45 -13.08 1.19
CA CYS A 27 7.42 -12.49 2.52
C CYS A 27 7.51 -13.58 3.60
N LEU A 28 8.73 -13.95 3.99
CA LEU A 28 8.99 -14.91 5.07
C LEU A 28 9.09 -14.25 6.44
N TYR A 29 8.09 -13.44 6.81
CA TYR A 29 8.02 -12.83 8.16
C TYR A 29 6.72 -13.27 8.85
N THR A 30 6.77 -13.43 10.16
CA THR A 30 5.60 -13.82 10.96
C THR A 30 4.64 -12.63 11.07
N PRO A 31 3.39 -12.72 10.58
CA PRO A 31 2.42 -11.65 10.78
C PRO A 31 2.15 -11.45 12.27
N VAL A 32 2.17 -10.21 12.72
CA VAL A 32 1.91 -9.83 14.11
C VAL A 32 0.51 -9.24 14.32
N GLY A 33 -0.22 -8.94 13.23
CA GLY A 33 -1.60 -8.47 13.23
C GLY A 33 -1.77 -6.95 13.36
N ASP A 34 -0.69 -6.21 13.62
CA ASP A 34 -0.69 -4.74 13.70
C ASP A 34 -0.25 -4.06 12.37
N GLU A 35 -0.02 -4.85 11.31
CA GLU A 35 0.37 -4.34 9.99
C GLU A 35 -0.81 -3.73 9.24
N SER A 36 -0.54 -2.65 8.53
CA SER A 36 -1.35 -2.23 7.38
C SER A 36 -1.01 -3.13 6.19
N ASN A 37 -2.01 -3.84 5.67
CA ASN A 37 -1.84 -4.78 4.56
C ASN A 37 -2.48 -4.22 3.30
N GLN A 38 -1.71 -4.09 2.22
CA GLN A 38 -2.18 -3.59 0.93
C GLN A 38 -2.07 -4.65 -0.16
N LYS A 39 -3.06 -4.71 -1.05
CA LYS A 39 -3.03 -5.47 -2.30
C LYS A 39 -3.39 -4.53 -3.43
N ALA A 40 -2.66 -4.57 -4.54
CA ALA A 40 -2.99 -3.79 -5.74
C ALA A 40 -2.86 -4.65 -7.00
N VAL A 41 -3.90 -4.65 -7.85
CA VAL A 41 -3.97 -5.40 -9.11
C VAL A 41 -4.99 -4.80 -10.10
N PRO A 42 -4.70 -4.76 -11.42
CA PRO A 42 -3.35 -4.82 -11.98
C PRO A 42 -2.61 -3.51 -11.75
N ILE A 43 -1.28 -3.59 -11.72
CA ILE A 43 -0.37 -2.44 -11.80
C ILE A 43 0.50 -2.57 -13.05
N GLN A 44 1.08 -1.47 -13.55
CA GLN A 44 2.05 -1.53 -14.65
C GLN A 44 3.44 -1.89 -14.13
N ASP A 45 3.90 -1.17 -13.10
CA ASP A 45 5.14 -1.42 -12.36
C ASP A 45 5.06 -0.74 -10.99
N PHE A 46 6.03 -1.02 -10.13
CA PHE A 46 6.18 -0.39 -8.81
C PHE A 46 7.66 -0.09 -8.48
N ARG A 47 7.84 0.89 -7.59
CA ARG A 47 9.12 1.25 -6.97
C ARG A 47 8.94 1.47 -5.47
N THR A 48 10.00 1.28 -4.69
CA THR A 48 9.97 1.46 -3.23
C THR A 48 11.12 2.36 -2.76
N SER A 49 11.13 2.73 -1.47
CA SER A 49 12.17 3.57 -0.85
C SER A 49 13.53 2.87 -0.62
N GLY A 50 13.86 1.90 -1.47
CA GLY A 50 15.02 1.00 -1.39
C GLY A 50 14.92 -0.08 -2.46
N LEU A 51 15.77 -1.11 -2.41
CA LEU A 51 15.52 -2.30 -3.23
C LEU A 51 14.25 -3.00 -2.70
N ASP A 52 13.60 -3.80 -3.55
CA ASP A 52 12.34 -4.51 -3.27
C ASP A 52 12.48 -5.56 -2.14
N PHE A 53 12.72 -5.09 -0.90
CA PHE A 53 13.22 -5.88 0.22
C PHE A 53 12.14 -6.28 1.23
N VAL A 54 12.49 -7.32 2.00
CA VAL A 54 11.90 -7.64 3.30
C VAL A 54 12.74 -6.97 4.40
N ARG A 55 12.11 -6.13 5.21
CA ARG A 55 12.62 -5.66 6.51
C ARG A 55 11.72 -6.24 7.62
N PRO A 56 12.18 -6.33 8.88
CA PRO A 56 11.35 -6.84 9.98
C PRO A 56 9.97 -6.18 10.12
N ASN A 57 9.84 -4.92 9.69
CA ASN A 57 8.64 -4.10 9.82
C ASN A 57 8.04 -3.66 8.46
N TRP A 58 8.53 -4.22 7.34
CA TRP A 58 8.06 -3.88 6.00
C TRP A 58 8.32 -5.02 5.03
N CYS A 59 7.28 -5.53 4.38
CA CYS A 59 7.44 -6.59 3.38
C CYS A 59 6.63 -6.31 2.12
N VAL A 60 7.24 -6.56 0.96
CA VAL A 60 6.61 -6.46 -0.36
C VAL A 60 6.81 -7.77 -1.11
N THR A 61 5.71 -8.33 -1.62
CA THR A 61 5.70 -9.48 -2.55
C THR A 61 4.92 -9.12 -3.80
N HIS A 62 5.23 -9.78 -4.92
CA HIS A 62 4.64 -9.51 -6.23
C HIS A 62 4.65 -10.76 -7.11
N CYS A 63 3.83 -10.78 -8.14
CA CYS A 63 3.94 -11.78 -9.20
C CYS A 63 5.25 -11.60 -10.01
N ALA A 64 5.71 -12.65 -10.69
CA ALA A 64 6.94 -12.61 -11.48
C ALA A 64 6.93 -11.55 -12.60
N ASP A 65 5.75 -11.16 -13.08
CA ASP A 65 5.56 -10.10 -14.07
C ASP A 65 5.54 -8.68 -13.48
N ARG A 66 5.62 -8.55 -12.14
CA ARG A 66 5.49 -7.29 -11.36
C ARG A 66 4.17 -6.54 -11.59
N LYS A 67 3.13 -7.20 -12.12
CA LYS A 67 1.81 -6.57 -12.38
C LYS A 67 0.84 -6.66 -11.22
N SER A 68 1.30 -7.17 -10.08
CA SER A 68 0.57 -7.26 -8.82
C SER A 68 1.52 -7.00 -7.67
N VAL A 69 1.03 -6.34 -6.62
CA VAL A 69 1.79 -6.20 -5.36
C VAL A 69 0.92 -6.54 -4.17
N LYS A 70 1.56 -7.13 -3.17
CA LYS A 70 1.04 -7.23 -1.81
C LYS A 70 2.10 -6.68 -0.85
N VAL A 71 1.69 -5.75 -0.02
CA VAL A 71 2.54 -5.06 0.95
C VAL A 71 2.00 -5.28 2.34
N ALA A 72 2.88 -5.48 3.30
CA ALA A 72 2.52 -5.48 4.70
C ALA A 72 3.52 -4.63 5.48
N ALA A 73 3.02 -3.63 6.18
CA ALA A 73 3.82 -2.56 6.75
C ALA A 73 3.47 -2.32 8.22
N ARG A 74 4.48 -2.34 9.08
CA ARG A 74 4.38 -1.98 10.50
C ARG A 74 4.78 -0.53 10.68
N PHE A 75 3.81 0.36 10.58
CA PHE A 75 4.03 1.78 10.78
C PHE A 75 4.13 2.14 12.26
N GLN A 76 4.97 3.12 12.55
CA GLN A 76 5.03 3.83 13.82
C GLN A 76 4.04 5.00 13.77
N PHE A 77 2.78 4.71 14.07
CA PHE A 77 1.76 5.75 14.18
C PHE A 77 2.09 6.71 15.33
N ALA A 78 1.95 8.01 15.11
CA ALA A 78 2.19 9.03 16.11
C ALA A 78 1.17 8.96 17.26
N ASN A 79 -0.04 8.50 16.96
CA ASN A 79 -1.10 8.31 17.92
C ASN A 79 -1.37 6.80 18.12
N SER A 80 -0.89 6.26 19.24
CA SER A 80 -1.15 4.87 19.65
C SER A 80 -2.46 4.71 20.42
N SER A 81 -3.28 5.77 20.56
CA SER A 81 -4.57 5.73 21.26
C SER A 81 -5.53 4.73 20.60
N PRO A 82 -6.29 3.94 21.39
CA PRO A 82 -7.35 3.07 20.86
C PRO A 82 -8.51 3.84 20.21
N GLU A 83 -8.61 5.15 20.42
CA GLU A 83 -9.63 6.00 19.79
C GLU A 83 -9.29 6.37 18.34
N VAL A 84 -8.04 6.18 17.89
CA VAL A 84 -7.65 6.49 16.51
C VAL A 84 -8.42 5.57 15.56
N PRO A 85 -9.14 6.14 14.59
CA PRO A 85 -9.95 5.33 13.70
C PRO A 85 -9.08 4.50 12.78
N THR A 86 -9.42 3.22 12.70
CA THR A 86 -8.82 2.24 11.81
C THR A 86 -9.83 1.85 10.74
N TYR A 87 -9.40 1.82 9.49
CA TYR A 87 -10.26 1.58 8.34
C TYR A 87 -9.79 0.39 7.51
N LYS A 88 -10.77 -0.26 6.89
CA LYS A 88 -10.58 -1.04 5.68
C LYS A 88 -10.93 -0.18 4.48
N VAL A 89 -9.96 0.07 3.60
CA VAL A 89 -10.13 0.94 2.44
C VAL A 89 -10.04 0.13 1.16
N ARG A 90 -11.13 0.11 0.40
CA ARG A 90 -11.19 -0.51 -0.92
C ARG A 90 -11.33 0.56 -1.98
N ARG A 91 -10.57 0.43 -3.04
CA ARG A 91 -10.60 1.33 -4.18
C ARG A 91 -10.71 0.57 -5.47
N THR A 92 -11.47 1.10 -6.41
CA THR A 92 -11.69 0.49 -7.72
C THR A 92 -11.65 1.57 -8.78
N TYR A 93 -10.75 1.43 -9.73
CA TYR A 93 -10.62 2.29 -10.90
C TYR A 93 -11.23 1.61 -12.12
N THR A 94 -12.15 2.31 -12.80
CA THR A 94 -12.80 1.84 -14.02
C THR A 94 -12.82 2.95 -15.08
N ARG A 95 -12.85 2.59 -16.37
CA ARG A 95 -12.97 3.58 -17.46
C ARG A 95 -14.26 4.40 -17.39
N GLN A 96 -15.34 3.79 -16.89
CA GLN A 96 -16.68 4.38 -16.92
C GLN A 96 -16.95 5.32 -15.75
N SER A 97 -16.40 5.02 -14.57
CA SER A 97 -16.74 5.73 -13.33
C SER A 97 -15.55 6.30 -12.58
N GLY A 98 -14.36 6.28 -13.19
CA GLY A 98 -13.13 6.77 -12.56
C GLY A 98 -12.77 5.93 -11.34
N VAL A 99 -12.16 6.59 -10.35
CA VAL A 99 -11.80 5.99 -9.06
C VAL A 99 -13.02 6.04 -8.13
N LYS A 100 -13.40 4.88 -7.60
CA LYS A 100 -14.35 4.75 -6.49
C LYS A 100 -13.61 4.33 -5.24
N VAL A 101 -13.94 4.97 -4.12
CA VAL A 101 -13.34 4.70 -2.81
C VAL A 101 -14.43 4.30 -1.84
N THR A 102 -14.14 3.28 -1.03
CA THR A 102 -15.00 2.82 0.06
C THR A 102 -14.11 2.63 1.28
N ALA A 103 -14.44 3.32 2.37
CA ALA A 103 -13.72 3.20 3.62
C ALA A 103 -14.70 2.73 4.71
N GLU A 104 -14.43 1.56 5.27
CA GLU A 104 -15.22 0.96 6.33
C GLU A 104 -14.48 1.11 7.66
N LEU A 105 -15.11 1.76 8.64
CA LEU A 105 -14.56 1.87 9.99
C LEU A 105 -14.52 0.48 10.63
N THR A 106 -13.32 0.04 11.00
CA THR A 106 -13.11 -1.23 11.70
C THR A 106 -13.06 -1.04 13.21
N SER A 107 -12.50 0.08 13.68
CA SER A 107 -12.41 0.43 15.10
C SER A 107 -12.09 1.92 15.30
N GLY A 108 -12.22 2.39 16.54
CA GLY A 108 -11.93 3.79 16.92
C GLY A 108 -13.10 4.74 16.65
N VAL A 109 -12.83 6.04 16.76
CA VAL A 109 -13.81 7.10 16.53
C VAL A 109 -13.44 7.84 15.25
N PRO A 110 -14.32 7.93 14.24
CA PRO A 110 -14.02 8.64 13.00
C PRO A 110 -13.58 10.08 13.24
N THR A 111 -12.42 10.47 12.71
CA THR A 111 -11.83 11.81 12.88
C THR A 111 -11.83 12.66 11.62
N LYS A 112 -12.18 12.10 10.44
CA LYS A 112 -12.24 12.85 9.18
C LYS A 112 -13.67 12.99 8.67
N ARG A 113 -13.93 14.14 8.06
CA ARG A 113 -15.11 14.49 7.27
C ARG A 113 -14.95 13.91 5.85
N ASP A 114 -16.06 13.50 5.25
CA ASP A 114 -16.24 12.62 4.07
C ASP A 114 -15.82 13.19 2.68
N ASP A 115 -15.07 14.30 2.58
CA ASP A 115 -15.02 15.09 1.34
C ASP A 115 -13.75 14.99 0.47
N ASP A 116 -12.68 14.31 0.90
CA ASP A 116 -11.53 14.00 0.02
C ASP A 116 -11.34 12.48 -0.15
N PRO A 117 -11.98 11.87 -1.16
CA PRO A 117 -11.90 10.43 -1.41
C PRO A 117 -10.47 9.96 -1.79
N ASP A 118 -9.60 10.88 -2.23
CA ASP A 118 -8.33 10.55 -2.87
C ASP A 118 -7.13 10.68 -1.91
N ASN A 119 -7.34 11.17 -0.68
CA ASN A 119 -6.27 11.53 0.25
C ASN A 119 -6.44 10.98 1.68
N PHE A 120 -5.78 9.85 1.95
CA PHE A 120 -5.54 9.30 3.29
C PHE A 120 -4.16 9.73 3.82
N CYS A 121 -3.75 10.95 3.53
CA CYS A 121 -2.56 11.59 4.07
C CYS A 121 -2.96 12.65 5.08
N MET A 122 -2.34 12.64 6.26
CA MET A 122 -2.52 13.66 7.31
C MET A 122 -1.33 14.62 7.40
N ASP A 123 -0.16 14.23 6.90
CA ASP A 123 0.98 15.14 6.77
C ASP A 123 0.84 15.92 5.47
N ASP A 124 0.40 17.17 5.57
CA ASP A 124 0.18 18.08 4.43
C ASP A 124 1.46 18.31 3.61
N ASN A 125 2.62 18.33 4.26
CA ASN A 125 3.89 18.52 3.57
C ASN A 125 4.25 17.28 2.74
N VAL A 126 4.06 16.07 3.30
CA VAL A 126 4.25 14.82 2.54
C VAL A 126 3.24 14.72 1.39
N SER A 127 1.98 15.08 1.65
CA SER A 127 0.92 15.15 0.65
C SER A 127 1.30 16.05 -0.53
N ALA A 128 1.74 17.28 -0.25
CA ALA A 128 2.14 18.25 -1.27
C ALA A 128 3.41 17.81 -2.04
N GLN A 129 4.37 17.17 -1.36
CA GLN A 129 5.55 16.62 -2.01
C GLN A 129 5.19 15.51 -3.00
N ILE A 130 4.26 14.61 -2.64
CA ILE A 130 3.77 13.57 -3.56
C ILE A 130 3.14 14.20 -4.81
N ASP A 131 2.28 15.20 -4.65
CA ASP A 131 1.66 15.90 -5.79
C ASP A 131 2.71 16.55 -6.70
N ALA A 132 3.67 17.25 -6.10
CA ALA A 132 4.73 17.91 -6.85
C ALA A 132 5.60 16.91 -7.62
N ILE A 133 5.96 15.78 -7.01
CA ILE A 133 6.78 14.74 -7.64
C ILE A 133 6.02 14.10 -8.80
N VAL A 134 4.80 13.62 -8.57
CA VAL A 134 4.02 12.98 -9.63
C VAL A 134 3.73 13.97 -10.74
N GLY A 135 3.42 15.23 -10.42
CA GLY A 135 3.20 16.30 -11.40
C GLY A 135 4.43 16.58 -12.27
N ASN A 136 5.63 16.59 -11.70
CA ASN A 136 6.86 17.00 -12.41
C ASN A 136 7.52 15.87 -13.21
N PHE A 137 7.46 14.62 -12.76
CA PHE A 137 8.21 13.51 -13.37
C PHE A 137 7.29 12.57 -14.16
N THR A 138 7.76 12.00 -15.28
CA THR A 138 6.90 11.25 -16.22
C THR A 138 6.98 9.74 -16.08
N ASP A 139 8.01 9.24 -15.42
CA ASP A 139 8.25 7.82 -15.25
C ASP A 139 8.40 7.48 -13.77
N ILE A 140 8.02 6.25 -13.41
CA ILE A 140 8.00 5.81 -12.02
C ILE A 140 9.39 5.74 -11.39
N GLU A 141 10.43 5.59 -12.21
CA GLU A 141 11.81 5.49 -11.75
C GLU A 141 12.30 6.84 -11.23
N THR A 142 12.19 7.90 -12.04
CA THR A 142 12.54 9.27 -11.60
C THR A 142 11.63 9.77 -10.49
N MET A 143 10.33 9.42 -10.50
CA MET A 143 9.45 9.69 -9.37
C MET A 143 9.98 9.04 -8.09
N SER A 144 10.42 7.78 -8.16
CA SER A 144 10.95 7.07 -7.00
C SER A 144 12.25 7.68 -6.49
N GLU A 145 13.16 8.11 -7.36
CA GLU A 145 14.37 8.81 -6.95
C GLU A 145 14.05 10.12 -6.22
N ALA A 146 13.07 10.88 -6.72
CA ALA A 146 12.60 12.08 -6.07
C ALA A 146 11.92 11.79 -4.72
N LEU A 147 11.06 10.76 -4.64
CA LEU A 147 10.45 10.34 -3.37
C LEU A 147 11.51 9.93 -2.35
N ASN A 148 12.56 9.23 -2.78
CA ASN A 148 13.72 8.89 -1.96
C ASN A 148 14.45 10.12 -1.44
N TYR A 149 14.46 11.23 -2.18
CA TYR A 149 15.11 12.46 -1.73
C TYR A 149 14.21 13.28 -0.78
N TYR A 150 12.92 13.41 -1.09
CA TYR A 150 12.01 14.33 -0.39
C TYR A 150 11.24 13.70 0.77
N ILE A 151 10.89 12.41 0.68
CA ILE A 151 10.03 11.71 1.66
C ILE A 151 10.83 10.78 2.57
N ASN A 152 12.05 10.38 2.19
CA ASN A 152 12.94 9.55 3.02
C ASN A 152 13.56 10.36 4.19
N LYS A 153 12.70 10.97 5.01
CA LYS A 153 13.04 11.33 6.39
C LYS A 153 13.53 10.05 7.08
N PRO A 154 14.49 10.11 8.01
CA PRO A 154 14.97 8.93 8.73
C PRO A 154 13.81 8.08 9.27
N GLY A 155 13.71 6.84 8.80
CA GLY A 155 12.70 5.87 9.23
C GLY A 155 11.45 5.76 8.35
N TRP A 156 11.23 6.65 7.37
CA TRP A 156 10.10 6.52 6.45
C TRP A 156 10.37 5.49 5.35
N ALA A 157 9.33 4.78 4.92
CA ALA A 157 9.35 3.96 3.73
C ALA A 157 8.15 4.27 2.85
N TYR A 158 8.29 4.00 1.55
CA TYR A 158 7.19 4.13 0.60
C TYR A 158 7.20 3.02 -0.44
N ILE A 159 6.04 2.84 -1.06
CA ILE A 159 5.85 2.19 -2.36
C ILE A 159 5.04 3.15 -3.24
N ILE A 160 5.47 3.30 -4.49
CA ILE A 160 4.71 3.94 -5.55
C ILE A 160 4.45 2.90 -6.64
N TYR A 161 3.26 2.92 -7.23
CA TYR A 161 2.95 2.12 -8.41
C TYR A 161 2.02 2.88 -9.35
N ASP A 162 2.20 2.60 -10.64
CA ASP A 162 1.29 3.04 -11.69
C ASP A 162 0.17 2.01 -11.85
N MET A 163 -1.06 2.49 -11.78
CA MET A 163 -2.25 1.65 -11.90
C MET A 163 -2.33 1.05 -13.31
N GLY A 164 -2.53 -0.25 -13.35
CA GLY A 164 -2.64 -1.00 -14.60
C GLY A 164 -3.94 -0.68 -15.32
N VAL A 165 -4.13 -1.33 -16.47
CA VAL A 165 -5.34 -1.17 -17.28
C VAL A 165 -6.57 -1.52 -16.43
N PRO A 166 -7.56 -0.62 -16.32
CA PRO A 166 -8.77 -0.89 -15.55
C PRO A 166 -9.53 -2.13 -16.06
N PRO A 167 -10.24 -2.88 -15.20
CA PRO A 167 -10.52 -2.55 -13.80
C PRO A 167 -9.34 -2.82 -12.87
N SER A 168 -8.96 -1.80 -12.09
CA SER A 168 -7.84 -1.88 -11.15
C SER A 168 -8.33 -1.68 -9.73
N ILE A 169 -7.85 -2.50 -8.81
CA ILE A 169 -8.36 -2.61 -7.44
C ILE A 169 -7.20 -2.46 -6.47
N ILE A 170 -7.43 -1.65 -5.44
CA ILE A 170 -6.57 -1.59 -4.26
C ILE A 170 -7.41 -1.93 -3.04
N GLU A 171 -6.89 -2.82 -2.20
CA GLU A 171 -7.47 -3.15 -0.90
C GLU A 171 -6.40 -2.92 0.15
N THR A 172 -6.68 -2.02 1.10
CA THR A 172 -5.79 -1.73 2.22
C THR A 172 -6.54 -1.97 3.53
N ASP A 173 -6.11 -2.96 4.28
CA ASP A 173 -6.64 -3.30 5.60
C ASP A 173 -5.78 -2.65 6.71
N ASN A 174 -6.39 -2.42 7.88
CA ASN A 174 -5.75 -1.85 9.07
C ASN A 174 -5.09 -0.48 8.83
N VAL A 175 -5.76 0.40 8.08
CA VAL A 175 -5.28 1.77 7.84
C VAL A 175 -5.65 2.65 9.02
N LYS A 176 -4.67 3.14 9.78
CA LYS A 176 -4.92 4.16 10.80
C LYS A 176 -4.81 5.55 10.18
N HIS A 177 -5.77 6.40 10.49
CA HIS A 177 -5.72 7.80 10.08
C HIS A 177 -4.78 8.58 11.01
N ASP A 178 -3.51 8.70 10.62
CA ASP A 178 -2.41 9.18 11.47
C ASP A 178 -1.39 10.02 10.68
N MET A 179 -0.69 10.95 11.35
CA MET A 179 0.32 11.84 10.72
C MET A 179 1.54 11.11 10.16
N ASN A 180 1.87 9.91 10.66
CA ASN A 180 2.99 9.11 10.17
C ASN A 180 2.59 8.13 9.06
N TYR A 181 1.44 8.36 8.42
CA TYR A 181 0.90 7.54 7.35
C TYR A 181 0.35 8.39 6.21
N CYS A 182 0.58 7.95 4.98
CA CYS A 182 0.10 8.60 3.79
C CYS A 182 -0.28 7.56 2.73
N SER A 183 -1.54 7.59 2.30
CA SER A 183 -2.01 6.90 1.09
C SER A 183 -2.67 7.93 0.19
N LYS A 184 -2.06 8.18 -0.97
CA LYS A 184 -2.45 9.27 -1.86
C LYS A 184 -2.42 8.85 -3.32
N PHE A 185 -3.45 9.24 -4.07
CA PHE A 185 -3.50 9.11 -5.52
C PHE A 185 -3.07 10.42 -6.17
N ALA A 186 -2.40 10.29 -7.30
CA ALA A 186 -2.10 11.41 -8.17
C ALA A 186 -2.33 10.99 -9.63
N GLN A 187 -3.13 11.79 -10.34
CA GLN A 187 -3.34 11.64 -11.77
C GLN A 187 -2.36 12.54 -12.51
N LYS A 188 -1.85 12.04 -13.64
CA LYS A 188 -0.98 12.82 -14.51
C LYS A 188 -1.29 12.51 -15.97
N GLN A 189 -1.36 13.55 -16.79
CA GLN A 189 -1.29 13.40 -18.22
C GLN A 189 0.17 13.19 -18.65
N LEU A 190 0.43 12.11 -19.35
CA LEU A 190 1.75 11.76 -19.90
C LEU A 190 2.00 12.54 -21.21
N PRO A 191 3.26 12.67 -21.65
CA PRO A 191 3.60 13.41 -22.87
C PRO A 191 2.92 12.91 -24.15
N ASP A 192 2.50 11.64 -24.18
CA ASP A 192 1.76 11.02 -25.28
C ASP A 192 0.24 11.31 -25.25
N GLY A 193 -0.22 12.11 -24.28
CA GLY A 193 -1.60 12.51 -24.09
C GLY A 193 -2.43 11.51 -23.29
N THR A 194 -1.88 10.35 -22.93
CA THR A 194 -2.55 9.37 -22.06
C THR A 194 -2.54 9.82 -20.60
N TRP A 195 -3.37 9.19 -19.76
CA TRP A 195 -3.43 9.49 -18.32
C TRP A 195 -2.88 8.31 -17.51
N GLY A 196 -1.89 8.60 -16.67
CA GLY A 196 -1.40 7.71 -15.62
C GLY A 196 -2.13 7.99 -14.31
N LEU A 197 -2.32 6.93 -13.50
CA LEU A 197 -2.88 7.03 -12.16
C LEU A 197 -1.90 6.36 -11.20
N TYR A 198 -1.22 7.17 -10.41
CA TYR A 198 -0.22 6.70 -9.46
C TYR A 198 -0.83 6.62 -8.06
N GLN A 199 -0.48 5.56 -7.33
CA GLN A 199 -0.73 5.47 -5.90
C GLN A 199 0.59 5.48 -5.15
N VAL A 200 0.71 6.36 -4.17
CA VAL A 200 1.80 6.36 -3.19
C VAL A 200 1.27 5.88 -1.85
N PHE A 201 1.94 4.89 -1.27
CA PHE A 201 1.67 4.38 0.07
C PHE A 201 2.96 4.49 0.88
N ALA A 202 2.96 5.36 1.89
CA ALA A 202 4.14 5.76 2.63
C ALA A 202 3.85 5.94 4.13
N GLY A 203 4.89 5.83 4.95
CA GLY A 203 4.78 6.11 6.38
C GLY A 203 6.07 5.82 7.15
N LEU A 204 6.11 6.27 8.40
CA LEU A 204 7.22 5.99 9.31
C LEU A 204 7.18 4.51 9.73
N ILE A 205 8.25 3.76 9.49
CA ILE A 205 8.34 2.34 9.87
C ILE A 205 8.82 2.24 11.32
N LYS A 206 8.22 1.31 12.10
CA LYS A 206 8.72 1.01 13.45
C LYS A 206 10.21 0.65 13.37
N SER A 207 11.02 1.18 14.29
CA SER A 207 12.38 0.67 14.49
C SER A 207 12.30 -0.80 14.91
N GLY A 208 13.09 -1.67 14.26
CA GLY A 208 13.25 -3.03 14.76
C GLY A 208 13.89 -2.98 16.15
N ASN A 209 13.29 -3.65 17.13
CA ASN A 209 13.99 -4.01 18.37
C ASN A 209 14.82 -5.26 18.12
#